data_AF-A0A1C5DDM4-F1
#
_entry.id   AF-A0A1C5DDM4-F1
#
_cell.length_a   1.000
_cell.length_b   1.000
_cell.length_c   1.000
_cell.angle_alpha   90.00
_cell.angle_beta   90.00
_cell.angle_gamma   90.00
#
_symmetry.space_group_name_H-M   'P 1'
#
loop_
_entity.id
_entity.type
_entity.pdbx_description
1 polymer ?
#
loop_
_entity_poly.entity_id
_entity_poly.type
_entity_poly.pdbx_seq_one_letter_code
_entity_poly.pdbx_strand_id
1 'polypeptide(L)'
;MIGTYIAADPTGATEVPGVWVGGNVADPKGQVIGSADAGVRAAAAINADLIAEETRRAVAARRRTAFSAAEREVCERVLGERRHGL
;
A
#
# COMPACT_ATOMS: atom_id res chain seq x y z
N MET A 1 10.65 14.43 34.26
CA MET A 1 10.40 14.34 32.81
C MET A 1 10.40 12.86 32.43
N ILE A 2 9.42 12.37 31.65
CA ILE A 2 9.22 10.92 31.36
C ILE A 2 9.91 10.50 30.02
N GLY A 3 10.96 11.22 29.61
CA GLY A 3 11.72 10.93 28.38
C GLY A 3 11.12 11.56 27.12
N THR A 4 11.76 11.26 25.99
CA THR A 4 11.36 11.70 24.64
C THR A 4 10.58 10.58 23.94
N TYR A 5 9.57 10.93 23.14
CA TYR A 5 8.76 9.98 22.37
C TYR A 5 8.68 10.39 20.91
N ILE A 6 8.33 9.43 20.04
CA ILE A 6 8.14 9.67 18.61
C ILE A 6 6.67 9.99 18.37
N ALA A 7 6.41 11.15 17.75
CA ALA A 7 5.07 11.52 17.33
C ALA A 7 4.57 10.55 16.25
N ALA A 8 3.38 10.01 16.46
CA ALA A 8 2.73 9.11 15.53
C ALA A 8 1.21 9.21 15.65
N ASP A 9 0.52 8.82 14.59
CA ASP A 9 -0.94 8.71 14.59
C ASP A 9 -1.41 7.48 15.41
N PRO A 10 -2.74 7.27 15.60
CA PRO A 10 -3.25 6.13 16.36
C PRO A 10 -2.94 4.74 15.79
N THR A 11 -2.48 4.66 14.54
CA THR A 11 -2.00 3.42 13.92
C THR A 11 -0.50 3.20 14.11
N GLY A 12 0.20 4.19 14.67
CA GLY A 12 1.65 4.20 14.82
C GLY A 12 2.38 4.84 13.65
N ALA A 13 1.69 5.43 12.67
CA ALA A 13 2.36 6.03 11.50
C ALA A 13 3.08 7.32 11.89
N THR A 14 4.33 7.45 11.47
CA THR A 14 5.13 8.67 11.66
C THR A 14 4.98 9.63 10.46
N GLU A 15 5.61 10.80 10.53
CA GLU A 15 5.70 11.70 9.38
C GLU A 15 6.56 11.13 8.23
N VAL A 16 7.41 10.14 8.52
CA VAL A 16 8.23 9.48 7.49
C VAL A 16 7.40 8.38 6.83
N PRO A 17 7.15 8.47 5.51
CA PRO A 17 6.38 7.44 4.80
C PRO A 17 7.04 6.08 4.93
N GLY A 18 6.24 5.06 5.23
CA GLY A 18 6.73 3.69 5.40
C GLY A 18 7.36 3.40 6.77
N VAL A 19 7.28 4.33 7.73
CA VAL A 19 7.82 4.14 9.08
C VAL A 19 6.71 4.21 10.12
N TRP A 20 6.61 3.15 10.92
CA TRP A 20 5.68 3.04 12.04
C TRP A 20 6.42 2.78 13.35
N VAL A 21 5.80 3.17 14.45
CA VAL A 21 6.25 2.95 15.81
C VAL A 21 5.15 2.27 16.62
N GLY A 22 5.55 1.39 17.53
CA GLY A 22 4.64 0.67 18.42
C GLY A 22 5.14 0.69 19.87
N GLY A 23 4.19 0.80 20.80
CA GLY A 23 4.46 0.72 22.23
C GLY A 23 5.12 1.95 22.83
N ASN A 24 5.94 1.76 23.87
CA ASN A 24 6.37 2.86 24.74
C ASN A 24 7.23 3.93 24.06
N VAL A 25 7.77 3.66 22.87
CA VAL A 25 8.47 4.67 22.07
C VAL A 25 7.53 5.77 21.55
N ALA A 26 6.23 5.46 21.40
CA ALA A 26 5.18 6.41 21.02
C ALA A 26 4.37 6.90 22.24
N ASP A 27 4.25 6.06 23.29
CA ASP A 27 3.63 6.43 24.57
C ASP A 27 4.49 5.96 25.76
N PRO A 28 5.36 6.83 26.31
CA PRO A 28 6.26 6.46 27.41
C PRO A 28 5.58 5.96 28.69
N LYS A 29 4.28 6.21 28.86
CA LYS A 29 3.50 5.75 30.02
C LYS A 29 2.77 4.44 29.76
N GLY A 30 2.85 3.93 28.53
CA GLY A 30 2.24 2.68 28.10
C GLY A 30 2.60 1.52 29.03
N GLN A 31 1.59 0.78 29.47
CA GLN A 31 1.78 -0.49 30.18
C GLN A 31 1.92 -1.62 29.17
N VAL A 32 2.49 -2.76 29.59
CA VAL A 32 2.86 -3.88 28.71
C VAL A 32 1.75 -4.26 27.72
N ILE A 33 0.50 -4.38 28.18
CA ILE A 33 -0.64 -4.75 27.32
C ILE A 33 -1.00 -3.64 26.32
N GLY A 34 -0.98 -2.37 26.75
CA GLY A 34 -1.19 -1.24 25.84
C GLY A 34 -0.07 -1.12 24.80
N SER A 35 1.15 -1.44 25.21
CA SER A 35 2.31 -1.50 24.33
C SER A 35 2.17 -2.59 23.26
N ALA A 36 1.68 -3.76 23.66
CA ALA A 36 1.38 -4.85 22.74
C ALA A 36 0.26 -4.49 21.75
N ASP A 37 -0.84 -3.86 22.23
CA ASP A 37 -1.92 -3.37 21.35
C ASP A 37 -1.42 -2.37 20.31
N ALA A 38 -0.58 -1.41 20.72
CA ALA A 38 0.04 -0.46 19.81
C ALA A 38 0.93 -1.17 18.75
N GLY A 39 1.65 -2.22 19.14
CA GLY A 39 2.40 -3.07 18.21
C GLY A 39 1.50 -3.79 17.19
N VAL A 40 0.34 -4.31 17.63
CA VAL A 40 -0.65 -4.95 16.75
C VAL A 40 -1.20 -3.94 15.73
N ARG A 41 -1.52 -2.72 16.16
CA ARG A 41 -2.00 -1.65 15.28
C ARG A 41 -0.98 -1.27 14.21
N ALA A 42 0.28 -1.08 14.62
CA ALA A 42 1.37 -0.80 13.70
C ALA A 42 1.57 -1.93 12.68
N ALA A 43 1.55 -3.19 13.13
CA ALA A 43 1.68 -4.35 12.24
C ALA A 43 0.51 -4.44 11.24
N ALA A 44 -0.72 -4.18 11.69
CA ALA A 44 -1.89 -4.16 10.81
C ALA A 44 -1.78 -3.05 9.75
N ALA A 45 -1.33 -1.87 10.13
CA ALA A 45 -1.13 -0.74 9.21
C ALA A 45 -0.03 -1.04 8.17
N ILE A 46 1.11 -1.59 8.62
CA ILE A 46 2.20 -2.04 7.73
C ILE A 46 1.67 -3.06 6.72
N ASN A 47 0.94 -4.07 7.17
CA ASN A 47 0.39 -5.10 6.29
C ASN A 47 -0.59 -4.51 5.26
N ALA A 48 -1.46 -3.60 5.70
CA ALA A 48 -2.40 -2.93 4.80
C ALA A 48 -1.67 -2.10 3.71
N ASP A 49 -0.62 -1.37 4.08
CA ASP A 49 0.19 -0.60 3.14
C ASP A 49 0.90 -1.50 2.13
N LEU A 50 1.50 -2.61 2.59
CA LEU A 50 2.14 -3.59 1.73
C LEU A 50 1.16 -4.25 0.75
N ILE A 51 -0.03 -4.64 1.21
CA ILE A 51 -1.09 -5.18 0.35
C ILE A 51 -1.51 -4.16 -0.71
N ALA A 52 -1.64 -2.89 -0.35
CA ALA A 52 -1.99 -1.83 -1.29
C ALA A 52 -0.89 -1.62 -2.35
N GLU A 53 0.37 -1.61 -1.94
CA GLU A 53 1.53 -1.53 -2.84
C GLU A 53 1.59 -2.74 -3.78
N GLU A 54 1.46 -3.96 -3.26
CA GLU A 54 1.43 -5.19 -4.06
C GLU A 54 0.29 -5.18 -5.07
N THR A 55 -0.90 -4.74 -4.65
CA THR A 55 -2.07 -4.61 -5.52
C THR A 55 -1.80 -3.63 -6.66
N ARG A 56 -1.22 -2.46 -6.37
CA ARG A 56 -0.85 -1.47 -7.40
C ARG A 56 0.14 -2.06 -8.40
N ARG A 57 1.16 -2.79 -7.94
CA ARG A 57 2.14 -3.48 -8.80
C ARG A 57 1.48 -4.54 -9.68
N ALA A 58 0.60 -5.37 -9.11
CA ALA A 58 -0.10 -6.42 -9.83
C ALA A 58 -1.00 -5.85 -10.94
N VAL A 59 -1.77 -4.79 -10.64
CA VAL A 59 -2.61 -4.11 -11.63
C VAL A 59 -1.77 -3.49 -12.74
N ALA A 60 -0.66 -2.83 -12.41
CA ALA A 60 0.25 -2.26 -13.41
C ALA A 60 0.87 -3.34 -14.30
N ALA A 61 1.28 -4.48 -13.72
CA ALA A 61 1.78 -5.62 -14.48
C ALA A 61 0.72 -6.21 -15.42
N ARG A 62 -0.51 -6.39 -14.93
CA ARG A 62 -1.62 -6.88 -15.75
C ARG A 62 -1.97 -5.94 -16.90
N ARG A 63 -1.95 -4.62 -16.69
CA ARG A 63 -2.19 -3.66 -17.77
C ARG A 63 -1.12 -3.74 -18.86
N ARG A 64 0.16 -3.92 -18.50
CA ARG A 64 1.25 -4.10 -19.47
C ARG A 64 1.09 -5.36 -20.33
N THR A 65 0.57 -6.45 -19.77
CA THR A 65 0.42 -7.72 -20.49
C THR A 65 -0.89 -7.83 -21.27
N ALA A 66 -2.00 -7.32 -20.74
CA ALA A 66 -3.32 -7.44 -21.37
C ALA A 66 -3.52 -6.50 -22.57
N PHE A 67 -2.93 -5.30 -22.54
CA PHE A 67 -3.20 -4.25 -23.55
C PHE A 67 -2.19 -4.19 -24.72
N SER A 68 -1.13 -5.03 -24.73
CA SER A 68 -0.01 -4.82 -25.68
C SER A 68 -0.07 -5.65 -26.97
N ALA A 69 -0.27 -6.96 -26.88
CA ALA A 69 -0.25 -7.84 -28.06
C ALA A 69 -1.64 -8.40 -28.40
N ALA A 70 -2.32 -8.98 -27.40
CA ALA A 70 -3.64 -9.58 -27.59
C ALA A 70 -4.71 -8.53 -27.94
N GLU A 71 -4.67 -7.36 -27.32
CA GLU A 71 -5.61 -6.28 -27.65
C GLU A 71 -5.34 -5.69 -29.04
N ARG A 72 -4.08 -5.62 -29.46
CA ARG A 72 -3.70 -5.17 -30.81
C ARG A 72 -4.21 -6.16 -31.87
N GLU A 73 -4.05 -7.45 -31.63
CA GLU A 73 -4.58 -8.52 -32.48
C GLU A 73 -6.12 -8.52 -32.52
N VAL A 74 -6.78 -8.35 -31.37
CA VAL A 74 -8.25 -8.27 -31.31
C VAL A 74 -8.77 -7.02 -32.01
N CYS A 75 -8.15 -5.85 -31.79
CA CYS A 75 -8.48 -4.65 -32.54
C CYS A 75 -8.27 -4.87 -34.05
N GLU A 76 -7.16 -5.49 -34.46
CA GLU A 76 -6.87 -5.85 -35.86
C GLU A 76 -7.98 -6.70 -36.47
N ARG A 77 -8.41 -7.72 -35.75
CA ARG A 77 -9.46 -8.63 -36.17
C ARG A 77 -10.86 -8.01 -36.18
N VAL A 78 -11.19 -7.18 -35.19
CA VAL A 78 -12.53 -6.58 -35.01
C VAL A 78 -12.74 -5.37 -35.93
N LEU A 79 -11.71 -4.54 -36.09
CA LEU A 79 -11.80 -3.35 -36.93
C LEU A 79 -11.63 -3.69 -38.42
N GLY A 80 -10.89 -4.77 -38.77
CA GLY A 80 -10.78 -5.26 -40.15
C GLY A 80 -10.52 -4.15 -41.18
N GLU A 81 -11.15 -4.19 -42.36
CA GLU A 81 -11.04 -3.13 -43.38
C GLU A 81 -11.79 -1.82 -43.02
N ARG A 82 -12.64 -1.83 -41.98
CA ARG A 82 -13.42 -0.64 -41.53
C ARG A 82 -12.56 0.45 -40.90
N ARG A 83 -11.25 0.24 -40.78
CA ARG A 83 -10.25 1.18 -40.28
C ARG A 83 -10.02 2.38 -41.18
N HIS A 84 -10.36 2.26 -42.47
CA HIS A 84 -10.01 3.25 -43.49
C HIS A 84 -11.13 4.20 -43.91
N GLY A 85 -12.31 4.15 -43.27
CA GLY A 85 -13.33 5.20 -43.39
C GLY A 85 -13.65 5.64 -44.82
N LEU A 86 -13.85 4.67 -45.73
CA LEU A 86 -14.58 4.82 -46.99
C LEU A 86 -15.64 3.73 -47.07
#